data_AF-A0A369WPM2-F1
#
_entry.id   AF-A0A369WPM2-F1
#
_cell.length_a   1.000
_cell.length_b   1.000
_cell.length_c   1.000
_cell.angle_alpha   90.00
_cell.angle_beta   90.00
_cell.angle_gamma   90.00
#
_symmetry.space_group_name_H-M   'P 1'
#
loop_
_entity.id
_entity.type
_entity.pdbx_description
1 polymer ?
#
loop_
_entity_poly.entity_id
_entity_poly.type
_entity_poly.pdbx_seq_one_letter_code
_entity_poly.pdbx_strand_id
1 'polypeptide(L)'
;MLRAALLFLSVLLLSGCGPSYEEEYKATLAELQSVKTQLAEAQRKLSAADNENRSKIYLLVRRAQNHIGDEDFDREVIVKVQQEMKLLLESYRQLNSNSDLTAITATFYTDKLNLLLQLRRDSGIAYDRQYNACLSDLDSQGKKTELSTMLCEVQADAARRKPKQQLLANLMAFKVLGDLLQDARQNDTPTTSLELEQRYKAELNKQLEKLAS
;
A
#
# COMPACT_ATOMS: atom_id res chain seq x y z
N MET A 1 20.80 -74.49 -35.26
CA MET A 1 20.47 -73.74 -34.03
C MET A 1 20.09 -72.27 -34.28
N LEU A 2 20.28 -71.71 -35.49
CA LEU A 2 19.91 -70.31 -35.80
C LEU A 2 18.40 -70.06 -36.06
N ARG A 3 17.61 -71.11 -36.35
CA ARG A 3 16.19 -70.97 -36.73
C ARG A 3 15.20 -70.96 -35.56
N ALA A 4 15.62 -71.37 -34.36
CA ALA A 4 14.77 -71.33 -33.16
C ALA A 4 14.87 -69.99 -32.41
N ALA A 5 16.01 -69.29 -32.47
CA ALA A 5 16.18 -67.98 -31.85
C ALA A 5 15.40 -66.86 -32.57
N LEU A 6 15.20 -66.99 -33.89
CA LEU A 6 14.46 -66.02 -34.70
C LEU A 6 12.93 -66.09 -34.53
N LEU A 7 12.40 -67.22 -34.06
CA LEU A 7 10.96 -67.38 -33.79
C LEU A 7 10.55 -66.93 -32.38
N PHE A 8 11.47 -66.95 -31.41
CA PHE A 8 11.23 -66.37 -30.08
C PHE A 8 11.38 -64.83 -30.08
N LEU A 9 12.25 -64.28 -30.93
CA LEU A 9 12.41 -62.83 -31.07
C LEU A 9 11.21 -62.15 -31.77
N SER A 10 10.56 -62.84 -32.72
CA SER A 10 9.40 -62.32 -33.43
C SER A 10 8.10 -62.42 -32.64
N VAL A 11 7.99 -63.32 -31.66
CA VAL A 11 6.87 -63.34 -30.70
C VAL A 11 7.00 -62.20 -29.69
N LEU A 12 8.21 -61.89 -29.21
CA LEU A 12 8.46 -60.72 -28.35
C LEU A 12 8.27 -59.37 -29.06
N LEU A 13 8.41 -59.32 -30.39
CA LEU A 13 8.17 -58.12 -31.20
C LEU A 13 6.71 -58.00 -31.70
N LEU A 14 5.90 -59.06 -31.63
CA LEU A 14 4.48 -59.05 -32.03
C LEU A 14 3.49 -59.19 -30.86
N SER A 15 3.95 -59.48 -29.65
CA SER A 15 3.11 -59.45 -28.44
C SER A 15 3.17 -58.13 -27.66
N GLY A 16 3.83 -57.11 -28.22
CA GLY A 16 4.00 -55.79 -27.57
C GLY A 16 3.01 -54.70 -28.01
N CYS A 17 2.04 -55.01 -28.88
CA CYS A 17 1.04 -54.06 -29.35
C CYS A 17 -0.34 -54.35 -28.72
N GLY A 18 -0.61 -53.70 -27.59
CA GLY A 18 -1.92 -53.65 -26.90
C GLY A 18 -1.97 -54.56 -25.66
N PRO A 19 -1.95 -54.01 -24.43
CA PRO A 19 -2.99 -53.13 -23.88
C PRO A 19 -2.48 -51.84 -23.20
N SER A 20 -1.19 -51.50 -23.37
CA SER A 20 -0.59 -50.39 -22.60
C SER A 20 -1.17 -49.02 -22.94
N TYR A 21 -1.59 -48.76 -24.19
CA TYR A 21 -2.15 -47.45 -24.55
C TYR A 21 -3.50 -47.14 -23.89
N GLU A 22 -4.38 -48.12 -23.68
CA GLU A 22 -5.68 -47.88 -23.04
C GLU A 22 -5.52 -47.72 -21.52
N GLU A 23 -4.61 -48.48 -20.91
CA GLU A 23 -4.24 -48.34 -19.50
C GLU A 23 -3.48 -47.02 -19.24
N GLU A 24 -2.52 -46.66 -20.10
CA GLU A 24 -1.81 -45.37 -20.08
C GLU A 24 -2.77 -44.20 -20.34
N TYR A 25 -3.72 -44.35 -21.26
CA TYR A 25 -4.76 -43.33 -21.50
C TYR A 25 -5.67 -43.15 -20.27
N LYS A 26 -6.13 -44.24 -19.66
CA LYS A 26 -6.95 -44.19 -18.42
C LYS A 26 -6.16 -43.62 -17.25
N ALA A 27 -4.89 -43.99 -17.10
CA ALA A 27 -3.99 -43.42 -16.10
C ALA A 27 -3.78 -41.91 -16.32
N THR A 28 -3.50 -41.49 -17.56
CA THR A 28 -3.34 -40.08 -17.93
C THR A 28 -4.64 -39.30 -17.72
N LEU A 29 -5.82 -39.88 -18.02
CA LEU A 29 -7.11 -39.27 -17.76
C LEU A 29 -7.37 -39.09 -16.25
N ALA A 30 -7.01 -40.09 -15.44
CA ALA A 30 -7.11 -40.03 -13.98
C ALA A 30 -6.14 -38.98 -13.39
N GLU A 31 -4.91 -38.89 -13.91
CA GLU A 31 -3.95 -37.84 -13.57
C GLU A 31 -4.48 -36.46 -13.95
N LEU A 32 -5.04 -36.29 -15.15
CA LEU A 32 -5.67 -35.04 -15.60
C LEU A 32 -6.84 -34.64 -14.69
N GLN A 33 -7.68 -35.59 -14.28
CA GLN A 33 -8.78 -35.34 -13.34
C GLN A 33 -8.27 -34.95 -11.94
N SER A 34 -7.20 -35.61 -11.47
CA SER A 34 -6.53 -35.28 -10.21
C SER A 34 -5.94 -33.87 -10.25
N VAL A 35 -5.18 -33.54 -11.30
CA VAL A 35 -4.60 -32.20 -11.52
C VAL A 35 -5.70 -31.14 -11.62
N LYS A 36 -6.81 -31.42 -12.33
CA LYS A 36 -7.95 -30.51 -12.40
C LYS A 36 -8.56 -30.23 -11.02
N THR A 37 -8.65 -31.24 -10.17
CA THR A 37 -9.17 -31.10 -8.80
C THR A 37 -8.21 -30.28 -7.94
N GLN A 38 -6.91 -30.57 -8.00
CA GLN A 38 -5.88 -29.80 -7.31
C GLN A 38 -5.84 -28.34 -7.76
N LEU A 39 -5.98 -28.09 -9.07
CA LEU A 39 -6.04 -26.73 -9.61
C LEU A 39 -7.27 -25.98 -9.12
N ALA A 40 -8.44 -26.63 -9.08
CA ALA A 40 -9.66 -26.02 -8.56
C ALA A 40 -9.54 -25.68 -7.06
N GLU A 41 -8.92 -26.54 -6.26
CA GLU A 41 -8.62 -26.25 -4.86
C GLU A 41 -7.62 -25.11 -4.69
N ALA A 42 -6.55 -25.10 -5.49
CA ALA A 42 -5.57 -24.01 -5.47
C ALA A 42 -6.21 -22.67 -5.85
N GLN A 43 -7.09 -22.66 -6.86
CA GLN A 43 -7.82 -21.47 -7.29
C GLN A 43 -8.78 -20.95 -6.20
N ARG A 44 -9.47 -21.85 -5.48
CA ARG A 44 -10.29 -21.48 -4.31
C ARG A 44 -9.45 -20.85 -3.19
N LYS A 45 -8.31 -21.46 -2.85
CA LYS A 45 -7.39 -20.92 -1.84
C LYS A 45 -6.84 -19.55 -2.24
N LEU A 46 -6.48 -19.37 -3.51
CA LEU A 46 -6.01 -18.10 -4.05
C LEU A 46 -7.08 -17.01 -3.98
N SER A 47 -8.32 -17.32 -4.36
CA SER A 47 -9.44 -16.38 -4.28
C SER A 47 -9.78 -15.99 -2.84
N ALA A 48 -9.70 -16.93 -1.89
CA ALA A 48 -9.89 -16.64 -0.47
C ALA A 48 -8.80 -15.70 0.07
N ALA A 49 -7.53 -15.96 -0.29
CA ALA A 49 -6.41 -15.11 0.09
C ALA A 49 -6.50 -13.71 -0.52
N ASP A 50 -6.95 -13.59 -1.78
CA ASP A 50 -7.19 -12.30 -2.42
C ASP A 50 -8.25 -11.49 -1.64
N ASN A 51 -9.40 -12.10 -1.35
CA ASN A 51 -10.47 -11.45 -0.57
C ASN A 51 -10.02 -11.02 0.83
N GLU A 52 -9.20 -11.83 1.49
CA GLU A 52 -8.61 -11.50 2.79
C GLU A 52 -7.68 -10.29 2.69
N ASN A 53 -6.79 -10.28 1.70
CA ASN A 53 -5.86 -9.15 1.47
C ASN A 53 -6.61 -7.86 1.16
N ARG A 54 -7.63 -7.92 0.30
CA ARG A 54 -8.49 -6.75 0.01
C ARG A 54 -9.15 -6.22 1.27
N SER A 55 -9.70 -7.12 2.09
CA SER A 55 -10.32 -6.76 3.37
C SER A 55 -9.34 -6.09 4.33
N LYS A 56 -8.11 -6.63 4.45
CA LYS A 56 -7.05 -6.04 5.28
C LYS A 56 -6.65 -4.64 4.82
N ILE A 57 -6.49 -4.43 3.50
CA ILE A 57 -6.20 -3.11 2.94
C ILE A 57 -7.26 -2.10 3.35
N TYR A 58 -8.55 -2.43 3.20
CA TYR A 58 -9.61 -1.49 3.58
C TYR A 58 -9.73 -1.27 5.10
N LEU A 59 -9.39 -2.26 5.91
CA LEU A 59 -9.32 -2.08 7.37
C LEU A 59 -8.22 -1.08 7.75
N LEU A 60 -7.06 -1.17 7.09
CA LEU A 60 -5.96 -0.23 7.28
C LEU A 60 -6.32 1.19 6.83
N VAL A 61 -6.99 1.33 5.68
CA VAL A 61 -7.56 2.61 5.21
C VAL A 61 -8.44 3.24 6.29
N ARG A 62 -9.42 2.48 6.80
CA ARG A 62 -10.33 2.97 7.85
C ARG A 62 -9.59 3.35 9.13
N ARG A 63 -8.61 2.54 9.53
CA ARG A 63 -7.77 2.82 10.70
C ARG A 63 -6.98 4.12 10.52
N ALA A 64 -6.40 4.36 9.35
CA ALA A 64 -5.72 5.63 9.06
C ALA A 64 -6.67 6.82 9.21
N GLN A 65 -7.86 6.74 8.60
CA GLN A 65 -8.85 7.83 8.64
C GLN A 65 -9.30 8.15 10.07
N ASN A 66 -9.54 7.14 10.90
CA ASN A 66 -9.96 7.34 12.29
C ASN A 66 -8.89 8.01 13.16
N HIS A 67 -7.62 7.94 12.77
CA HIS A 67 -6.48 8.50 13.50
C HIS A 67 -5.91 9.77 12.87
N ILE A 68 -6.59 10.32 11.86
CA ILE A 68 -6.29 11.61 11.25
C ILE A 68 -7.33 12.62 11.72
N GLY A 69 -6.89 13.57 12.54
CA GLY A 69 -7.67 14.73 12.94
C GLY A 69 -7.45 15.91 12.01
N ASP A 70 -8.17 17.00 12.28
CA ASP A 70 -8.11 18.22 11.47
C ASP A 70 -6.82 19.02 11.72
N GLU A 71 -6.21 18.86 12.89
CA GLU A 71 -5.01 19.61 13.31
C GLU A 71 -3.75 18.74 13.51
N ASP A 72 -3.93 17.45 13.80
CA ASP A 72 -2.84 16.49 14.00
C ASP A 72 -3.32 15.06 13.74
N PHE A 73 -2.40 14.10 13.76
CA PHE A 73 -2.67 12.68 13.63
C PHE A 73 -1.89 11.86 14.67
N ASP A 74 -2.37 10.66 14.98
CA ASP A 74 -1.63 9.73 15.83
C ASP A 74 -0.43 9.15 15.07
N ARG A 75 0.77 9.68 15.35
CA ARG A 75 1.98 9.30 14.61
C ARG A 75 2.28 7.80 14.70
N GLU A 76 2.14 7.20 15.87
CA GLU A 76 2.50 5.79 16.04
C GLU A 76 1.57 4.88 15.25
N VAL A 77 0.27 5.19 15.26
CA VAL A 77 -0.72 4.44 14.48
C VAL A 77 -0.49 4.66 12.99
N ILE A 78 -0.25 5.89 12.54
CA ILE A 78 -0.04 6.17 11.12
C ILE A 78 1.24 5.52 10.58
N VAL A 79 2.32 5.48 11.37
CA VAL A 79 3.54 4.73 10.99
C VAL A 79 3.25 3.24 10.85
N LYS A 80 2.56 2.62 11.82
CA LYS A 80 2.21 1.19 11.76
C LYS A 80 1.33 0.89 10.55
N VAL A 81 0.29 1.69 10.34
CA VAL A 81 -0.62 1.54 9.20
C VAL A 81 0.11 1.69 7.87
N GLN A 82 1.01 2.68 7.74
CA GLN A 82 1.79 2.88 6.52
C GLN A 82 2.72 1.70 6.23
N GLN A 83 3.37 1.14 7.25
CA GLN A 83 4.25 -0.03 7.11
C GLN A 83 3.46 -1.30 6.74
N GLU A 84 2.36 -1.56 7.45
CA GLU A 84 1.47 -2.70 7.17
C GLU A 84 0.87 -2.61 5.76
N MET A 85 0.42 -1.41 5.35
CA MET A 85 -0.13 -1.18 4.01
C MET A 85 0.91 -1.42 2.92
N LYS A 86 2.15 -0.96 3.13
CA LYS A 86 3.24 -1.15 2.16
C LYS A 86 3.55 -2.63 1.93
N LEU A 87 3.62 -3.43 3.01
CA LEU A 87 3.87 -4.87 2.93
C LEU A 87 2.72 -5.58 2.20
N LEU A 88 1.47 -5.25 2.54
CA LEU A 88 0.31 -5.83 1.88
C LEU A 88 0.25 -5.45 0.40
N LEU A 89 0.51 -4.19 0.05
CA LEU A 89 0.52 -3.73 -1.34
C LEU A 89 1.57 -4.46 -2.18
N GLU A 90 2.77 -4.67 -1.64
CA GLU A 90 3.84 -5.41 -2.32
C GLU A 90 3.41 -6.85 -2.62
N SER A 91 2.81 -7.53 -1.64
CA SER A 91 2.25 -8.88 -1.85
C SER A 91 1.06 -8.90 -2.82
N TYR A 92 0.21 -7.88 -2.78
CA TYR A 92 -1.01 -7.80 -3.58
C TYR A 92 -0.70 -7.59 -5.06
N ARG A 93 0.28 -6.73 -5.38
CA ARG A 93 0.72 -6.45 -6.76
C ARG A 93 1.40 -7.64 -7.45
N GLN A 94 1.92 -8.61 -6.69
CA GLN A 94 2.45 -9.85 -7.27
C GLN A 94 1.33 -10.76 -7.81
N LEU A 95 0.13 -10.65 -7.23
CA LEU A 95 -1.00 -11.52 -7.53
C LEU A 95 -2.05 -10.85 -8.45
N ASN A 96 -2.08 -9.51 -8.48
CA ASN A 96 -3.12 -8.73 -9.14
C ASN A 96 -2.55 -7.66 -10.08
N SER A 97 -3.36 -7.24 -11.05
CA SER A 97 -3.01 -6.14 -11.96
C SER A 97 -2.86 -4.81 -11.21
N ASN A 98 -1.94 -3.96 -11.66
CA ASN A 98 -1.81 -2.57 -11.19
C ASN A 98 -3.05 -1.70 -11.48
N SER A 99 -3.97 -2.18 -12.32
CA SER A 99 -5.26 -1.52 -12.60
C SER A 99 -6.37 -1.88 -11.59
N ASP A 100 -6.12 -2.77 -10.63
CA ASP A 100 -7.10 -3.13 -9.61
C ASP A 100 -7.37 -1.94 -8.65
N LEU A 101 -8.65 -1.68 -8.36
CA LEU A 101 -9.07 -0.56 -7.52
C LEU A 101 -8.51 -0.65 -6.10
N THR A 102 -8.34 -1.87 -5.57
CA THR A 102 -7.75 -2.11 -4.25
C THR A 102 -6.27 -1.73 -4.26
N ALA A 103 -5.53 -2.11 -5.31
CA ALA A 103 -4.13 -1.74 -5.49
C ALA A 103 -3.97 -0.21 -5.63
N ILE A 104 -4.84 0.43 -6.42
CA ILE A 104 -4.86 1.90 -6.58
C ILE A 104 -5.12 2.59 -5.24
N THR A 105 -6.14 2.13 -4.50
CA THR A 105 -6.50 2.67 -3.18
C THR A 105 -5.34 2.54 -2.19
N ALA A 106 -4.77 1.34 -2.06
CA ALA A 106 -3.66 1.09 -1.16
C ALA A 106 -2.43 1.93 -1.51
N THR A 107 -2.13 2.10 -2.81
CA THR A 107 -1.02 2.95 -3.27
C THR A 107 -1.23 4.40 -2.87
N PHE A 108 -2.39 4.95 -3.21
CA PHE A 108 -2.76 6.33 -2.87
C PHE A 108 -2.62 6.59 -1.35
N TYR A 109 -3.20 5.72 -0.53
CA TYR A 109 -3.12 5.83 0.92
C TYR A 109 -1.67 5.74 1.43
N THR A 110 -0.89 4.77 0.95
CA THR A 110 0.51 4.62 1.37
C THR A 110 1.33 5.86 1.09
N ASP A 111 1.17 6.44 -0.10
CA ASP A 111 1.92 7.63 -0.54
C ASP A 111 1.53 8.87 0.26
N LYS A 112 0.22 9.08 0.50
CA LYS A 112 -0.25 10.25 1.28
C LYS A 112 0.11 10.12 2.76
N LEU A 113 0.03 8.93 3.36
CA LEU A 113 0.46 8.74 4.75
C LEU A 113 1.97 9.02 4.91
N ASN A 114 2.78 8.60 3.94
CA ASN A 114 4.21 8.92 3.92
C ASN A 114 4.45 10.44 3.81
N LEU A 115 3.68 11.13 2.96
CA LEU A 115 3.74 12.59 2.84
C LEU A 115 3.38 13.31 4.15
N LEU A 116 2.32 12.88 4.84
CA LEU A 116 1.92 13.45 6.14
C LEU A 116 3.01 13.29 7.19
N LEU A 117 3.63 12.10 7.27
CA LEU A 117 4.76 11.82 8.15
C LEU A 117 5.96 12.72 7.84
N GLN A 118 6.26 12.93 6.55
CA GLN A 118 7.32 13.82 6.11
C GLN A 118 7.05 15.28 6.49
N LEU A 119 5.85 15.80 6.18
CA LEU A 119 5.50 17.19 6.49
C LEU A 119 5.54 17.48 7.99
N ARG A 120 5.11 16.54 8.84
CA ARG A 120 5.23 16.65 10.29
C ARG A 120 6.69 16.72 10.73
N ARG A 121 7.54 15.85 10.16
CA ARG A 121 8.98 15.85 10.45
C ARG A 121 9.63 17.17 10.02
N ASP A 122 9.33 17.65 8.83
CA ASP A 122 9.89 18.88 8.28
C ASP A 122 9.44 20.11 9.08
N SER A 123 8.21 20.12 9.60
CA SER A 123 7.72 21.15 10.53
C SER A 123 8.52 21.17 11.83
N GLY A 124 8.81 20.00 12.42
CA GLY A 124 9.65 19.88 13.61
C GLY A 124 11.09 20.34 13.36
N ILE A 125 11.70 19.89 12.26
CA ILE A 125 13.06 20.29 11.87
C ILE A 125 13.16 21.81 11.66
N ALA A 126 12.17 22.43 11.02
CA ALA A 126 12.14 23.87 10.81
C ALA A 126 12.11 24.65 12.13
N TYR A 127 11.31 24.17 13.09
CA TYR A 127 11.27 24.72 14.44
C TYR A 127 12.64 24.58 15.14
N ASP A 128 13.13 23.35 15.26
CA ASP A 128 14.36 23.05 16.01
C ASP A 128 15.57 23.79 15.44
N ARG A 129 15.67 23.87 14.10
CA ARG A 129 16.76 24.58 13.43
C ARG A 129 16.77 26.06 13.80
N GLN A 130 15.61 26.73 13.72
CA GLN A 130 15.52 28.16 14.01
C GLN A 130 15.71 28.44 15.50
N TYR A 131 15.11 27.61 16.36
CA TYR A 131 15.22 27.74 17.80
C TYR A 131 16.68 27.60 18.27
N ASN A 132 17.36 26.52 17.84
CA ASN A 132 18.75 26.26 18.22
C ASN A 132 19.72 27.29 17.64
N ALA A 133 19.50 27.77 16.41
CA ALA A 133 20.31 28.83 15.83
C ALA A 133 20.20 30.13 16.64
N CYS A 134 18.97 30.53 16.99
CA CYS A 134 18.72 31.72 17.81
C CYS A 134 19.31 31.59 19.22
N LEU A 135 19.13 30.45 19.88
CA LEU A 135 19.71 30.21 21.20
C LEU A 135 21.24 30.20 21.19
N SER A 136 21.86 29.61 20.17
CA SER A 136 23.32 29.56 20.06
C SER A 136 23.92 30.95 19.87
N ASP A 137 23.26 31.80 19.07
CA ASP A 137 23.67 33.20 18.89
C ASP A 137 23.57 33.98 20.21
N LEU A 138 22.44 33.86 20.93
CA LEU A 138 22.25 34.53 22.23
C LEU A 138 23.26 34.08 23.29
N ASP A 139 23.57 32.79 23.34
CA ASP A 139 24.53 32.20 24.28
C ASP A 139 25.94 32.74 23.99
N SER A 140 26.35 32.79 22.71
CA SER A 140 27.63 33.35 22.29
C SER A 140 27.80 34.84 22.63
N GLN A 141 26.68 35.57 22.74
CA GLN A 141 26.66 36.99 23.09
C GLN A 141 26.49 37.23 24.60
N GLY A 142 26.31 36.18 25.42
CA GLY A 142 26.02 36.31 26.86
C GLY A 142 24.67 36.99 27.15
N LYS A 143 23.74 36.99 26.20
CA LYS A 143 22.43 37.67 26.30
C LYS A 143 21.27 36.73 26.56
N LYS A 144 21.57 35.47 26.90
CA LYS A 144 20.55 34.45 27.14
C LYS A 144 19.78 34.75 28.43
N THR A 145 18.53 35.13 28.25
CA THR A 145 17.53 35.38 29.29
C THR A 145 16.27 34.59 28.96
N GLU A 146 15.32 34.53 29.90
CA GLU A 146 14.00 33.95 29.67
C GLU A 146 13.26 34.68 28.53
N LEU A 147 13.27 36.01 28.54
CA LEU A 147 12.65 36.83 27.49
C LEU A 147 13.25 36.56 26.11
N SER A 148 14.59 36.49 25.99
CA SER A 148 15.23 36.21 24.72
C SER A 148 14.99 34.77 24.24
N THR A 149 14.83 33.83 25.18
CA THR A 149 14.47 32.44 24.86
C THR A 149 13.05 32.36 24.30
N MET A 150 12.08 33.06 24.92
CA MET A 150 10.72 33.16 24.38
C MET A 150 10.70 33.82 22.99
N LEU A 151 11.54 34.82 22.73
CA LEU A 151 11.65 35.41 21.38
C LEU A 151 12.19 34.40 20.35
N CYS A 152 13.11 33.50 20.73
CA CYS A 152 13.53 32.41 19.86
C CYS A 152 12.41 31.41 19.56
N GLU A 153 11.54 31.11 20.54
CA GLU A 153 10.36 30.27 20.32
C GLU A 153 9.41 30.90 19.30
N VAL A 154 9.17 32.21 19.38
CA VAL A 154 8.34 32.95 18.40
C VAL A 154 8.95 32.89 16.99
N GLN A 155 10.28 33.04 16.87
CA GLN A 155 10.95 32.90 15.57
C GLN A 155 10.86 31.48 15.02
N ALA A 156 11.03 30.48 15.89
CA ALA A 156 10.88 29.07 15.51
C ALA A 156 9.44 28.73 15.11
N ASP A 157 8.46 29.33 15.78
CA ASP A 157 7.04 29.25 15.42
C ASP A 157 6.74 29.86 14.05
N ALA A 158 7.34 31.02 13.76
CA ALA A 158 7.24 31.64 12.44
C ALA A 158 7.88 30.74 11.36
N ALA A 159 9.04 30.14 11.64
CA ALA A 159 9.72 29.24 10.71
C ALA A 159 8.92 27.97 10.40
N ARG A 160 8.24 27.38 11.40
CA ARG A 160 7.40 26.18 11.19
C ARG A 160 6.03 26.48 10.57
N ARG A 161 5.61 27.75 10.47
CA ARG A 161 4.26 28.12 10.02
C ARG A 161 3.91 27.58 8.64
N LYS A 162 4.79 27.76 7.65
CA LYS A 162 4.57 27.29 6.28
C LYS A 162 4.47 25.75 6.19
N PRO A 163 5.41 24.95 6.72
CA PRO A 163 5.26 23.50 6.71
C PRO A 163 4.07 23.02 7.55
N LYS A 164 3.72 23.72 8.64
CA LYS A 164 2.49 23.43 9.41
C LYS A 164 1.22 23.67 8.57
N GLN A 165 1.12 24.79 7.86
CA GLN A 165 0.01 25.07 6.96
C GLN A 165 -0.10 24.01 5.85
N GLN A 166 1.04 23.59 5.27
CA GLN A 166 1.06 22.49 4.32
C GLN A 166 0.55 21.20 4.96
N LEU A 167 1.03 20.83 6.15
CA LEU A 167 0.55 19.65 6.86
C LEU A 167 -0.98 19.68 7.06
N LEU A 168 -1.51 20.78 7.59
CA LEU A 168 -2.94 20.95 7.84
C LEU A 168 -3.76 20.82 6.54
N ALA A 169 -3.33 21.47 5.47
CA ALA A 169 -4.01 21.37 4.18
C ALA A 169 -4.00 19.94 3.63
N ASN A 170 -2.90 19.21 3.80
CA ASN A 170 -2.80 17.81 3.38
C ASN A 170 -3.67 16.89 4.26
N LEU A 171 -3.76 17.12 5.58
CA LEU A 171 -4.65 16.37 6.48
C LEU A 171 -6.12 16.53 6.06
N MET A 172 -6.55 17.77 5.84
CA MET A 172 -7.93 18.07 5.42
C MET A 172 -8.25 17.49 4.05
N ALA A 173 -7.34 17.65 3.06
CA ALA A 173 -7.53 17.09 1.73
C ALA A 173 -7.58 15.56 1.75
N PHE A 174 -6.74 14.92 2.56
CA PHE A 174 -6.72 13.47 2.73
C PHE A 174 -8.01 12.95 3.36
N LYS A 175 -8.54 13.63 4.38
CA LYS A 175 -9.79 13.26 5.06
C LYS A 175 -10.98 13.26 4.09
N VAL A 176 -11.16 14.36 3.35
CA VAL A 176 -12.24 14.49 2.34
C VAL A 176 -12.17 13.39 1.29
N LEU A 177 -10.97 13.07 0.81
CA LEU A 177 -10.79 12.00 -0.18
C LEU A 177 -10.97 10.61 0.38
N GLY A 178 -10.63 10.42 1.65
CA GLY A 178 -10.88 9.16 2.29
C GLY A 178 -12.38 8.86 2.37
N ASP A 179 -13.20 9.87 2.69
CA ASP A 179 -14.66 9.73 2.74
C ASP A 179 -15.22 9.40 1.33
N LEU A 180 -14.74 10.10 0.29
CA LEU A 180 -15.12 9.82 -1.10
C LEU A 180 -14.76 8.40 -1.56
N LEU A 181 -13.60 7.87 -1.16
CA LEU A 181 -13.18 6.51 -1.50
C LEU A 181 -14.02 5.45 -0.78
N GLN A 182 -14.46 5.73 0.45
CA GLN A 182 -15.41 4.86 1.15
C GLN A 182 -16.76 4.85 0.42
N ASP A 183 -17.25 6.01 -0.02
CA ASP A 183 -18.51 6.14 -0.76
C ASP A 183 -18.43 5.48 -2.15
N ALA A 184 -17.33 5.66 -2.89
CA ALA A 184 -17.13 5.05 -4.20
C ALA A 184 -17.14 3.51 -4.10
N ARG A 185 -16.61 2.94 -3.01
CA ARG A 185 -16.68 1.50 -2.75
C ARG A 185 -18.10 1.02 -2.48
N GLN A 186 -18.88 1.78 -1.71
CA GLN A 186 -20.28 1.41 -1.42
C GLN A 186 -21.15 1.43 -2.68
N ASN A 187 -20.83 2.31 -3.63
CA ASN A 187 -21.60 2.52 -4.85
C ASN A 187 -20.98 1.88 -6.10
N ASP A 188 -19.90 1.11 -5.95
CA ASP A 188 -19.15 0.43 -7.02
C ASP A 188 -18.71 1.35 -8.18
N THR A 189 -18.37 2.61 -7.84
CA THR A 189 -17.95 3.62 -8.81
C THR A 189 -16.46 3.46 -9.11
N PRO A 190 -16.06 3.13 -10.36
CA PRO A 190 -14.65 2.99 -10.70
C PRO A 190 -13.98 4.37 -10.63
N THR A 191 -13.00 4.51 -9.73
CA THR A 191 -12.16 5.71 -9.65
C THR A 191 -10.76 5.39 -10.15
N THR A 192 -10.26 6.19 -11.09
CA THR A 192 -8.89 6.01 -11.59
C THR A 192 -7.87 6.67 -10.66
N SER A 193 -6.62 6.18 -10.69
CA SER A 193 -5.51 6.81 -9.95
C SER A 193 -5.34 8.29 -10.31
N LEU A 194 -5.46 8.63 -11.61
CA LEU A 194 -5.37 10.01 -12.08
C LEU A 194 -6.46 10.90 -11.49
N GLU A 195 -7.70 10.41 -11.45
CA GLU A 195 -8.83 11.13 -10.89
C GLU A 195 -8.68 11.37 -9.39
N LEU A 196 -8.19 10.38 -8.64
CA LEU A 196 -7.88 10.53 -7.21
C LEU A 196 -6.83 11.61 -6.97
N GLU A 197 -5.75 11.61 -7.74
CA GLU A 197 -4.70 12.63 -7.62
C GLU A 197 -5.19 14.03 -8.01
N GLN A 198 -6.03 14.15 -9.04
CA GLN A 198 -6.60 15.43 -9.44
C GLN A 198 -7.53 16.00 -8.36
N ARG A 199 -8.42 15.16 -7.81
CA ARG A 199 -9.30 15.55 -6.70
C ARG A 199 -8.48 15.93 -5.46
N TYR A 200 -7.37 15.22 -5.20
CA TYR A 200 -6.48 15.52 -4.07
C TYR A 200 -5.86 16.89 -4.19
N LYS A 201 -5.31 17.20 -5.37
CA LYS A 201 -4.72 18.50 -5.65
C LYS A 201 -5.76 19.62 -5.58
N ALA A 202 -6.97 19.37 -6.08
CA ALA A 202 -8.05 20.36 -6.02
C ALA A 202 -8.44 20.68 -4.57
N GLU A 203 -8.65 19.67 -3.73
CA GLU A 203 -8.99 19.90 -2.33
C GLU A 203 -7.80 20.51 -1.56
N LEU A 204 -6.57 20.05 -1.82
CA LEU A 204 -5.35 20.62 -1.23
C LEU A 204 -5.24 22.12 -1.53
N ASN A 205 -5.40 22.54 -2.78
CA ASN A 205 -5.30 23.95 -3.17
C ASN A 205 -6.36 24.80 -2.48
N LYS A 206 -7.60 24.31 -2.43
CA LYS A 206 -8.70 24.96 -1.71
C LYS A 206 -8.40 25.14 -0.22
N GLN A 207 -7.80 24.14 0.42
CA GLN A 207 -7.43 24.25 1.84
C GLN A 207 -6.22 25.17 2.05
N LEU A 208 -5.25 25.17 1.14
CA LEU A 208 -4.13 26.10 1.17
C LEU A 208 -4.57 27.56 1.03
N GLU A 209 -5.51 27.84 0.12
CA GLU A 209 -6.08 29.19 -0.06
C GLU A 209 -6.77 29.68 1.23
N LYS A 210 -7.56 28.81 1.88
CA LYS A 210 -8.23 29.12 3.15
C LYS A 210 -7.26 29.37 4.31
N LEU A 211 -6.12 28.68 4.34
CA LEU A 211 -5.11 28.85 5.39
C LEU A 211 -4.19 30.06 5.14
N ALA A 212 -4.26 30.65 3.94
CA ALA A 212 -3.50 31.84 3.54
C ALA A 212 -4.31 33.14 3.69
N SER A 213 -5.64 33.07 3.65
CA SER A 213 -6.58 34.16 3.95
C SER A 213 -6.70 34.44 5.45
#